data_AF-A0A948J7K8-F1
#
_entry.id   AF-A0A948J7K8-F1
#
_cell.length_a   1.000
_cell.length_b   1.000
_cell.length_c   1.000
_cell.angle_alpha   90.00
_cell.angle_beta   90.00
_cell.angle_gamma   90.00
#
_symmetry.space_group_name_H-M   'P 1'
#
loop_
_entity.id
_entity.type
_entity.pdbx_description
1 polymer ?
#
loop_
_entity_poly.entity_id
_entity_poly.type
_entity_poly.pdbx_seq_one_letter_code
_entity_poly.pdbx_strand_id
1 'polypeptide(L)'
;MNQKIGIGERIRTERERLGLSQPAFAALGDASKNSQLSWEKEVAYPNARVLAAWAAVGADVAFILTGRTASNSLSSEEETLVGYFRAAEVPVRRAALGALLGAAQTTAPPGDVHMVSSRNKGGIQIGYMAGTVNKTK
;
A
#
# COMPACT_ATOMS: atom_id res chain seq x y z
N MET A 1 -10.75 18.81 -4.25
CA MET A 1 -11.90 18.13 -4.84
C MET A 1 -11.40 16.80 -5.41
N ASN A 2 -11.59 15.66 -4.71
CA ASN A 2 -11.25 14.36 -5.28
C ASN A 2 -12.20 14.10 -6.46
N GLN A 3 -11.75 14.34 -7.69
CA GLN A 3 -12.51 13.93 -8.85
C GLN A 3 -12.66 12.41 -8.81
N LYS A 4 -13.90 11.97 -8.63
CA LYS A 4 -14.31 10.56 -8.68
C LYS A 4 -14.25 10.17 -10.16
N ILE A 5 -13.15 9.55 -10.59
CA ILE A 5 -13.03 8.98 -11.93
C ILE A 5 -14.22 8.04 -12.15
N GLY A 6 -14.98 8.21 -13.22
CA GLY A 6 -16.16 7.38 -13.54
C GLY A 6 -15.80 5.91 -13.81
N ILE A 7 -16.76 5.00 -13.70
CA ILE A 7 -16.58 3.58 -14.07
C ILE A 7 -16.05 3.46 -15.50
N GLY A 8 -16.57 4.26 -16.44
CA GLY A 8 -16.16 4.17 -17.85
C GLY A 8 -14.67 4.46 -18.06
N GLU A 9 -14.15 5.47 -17.35
CA GLU A 9 -12.73 5.81 -17.40
C GLU A 9 -11.86 4.78 -16.68
N ARG A 10 -12.35 4.14 -15.62
CA ARG A 10 -11.64 3.02 -14.96
C ARG A 10 -11.58 1.77 -15.84
N ILE A 11 -12.64 1.48 -16.58
CA ILE A 11 -12.64 0.41 -17.59
C ILE A 11 -11.59 0.71 -18.67
N ARG A 12 -11.54 1.95 -19.17
CA ARG A 12 -10.51 2.38 -20.13
C ARG A 12 -9.11 2.21 -19.57
N THR A 13 -8.89 2.67 -18.34
CA THR A 13 -7.60 2.58 -17.65
C THR A 13 -7.12 1.13 -17.56
N GLU A 14 -7.96 0.21 -17.12
CA GLU A 14 -7.58 -1.21 -17.02
C GLU A 14 -7.34 -1.86 -18.38
N ARG A 15 -8.18 -1.54 -19.37
CA ARG A 15 -7.96 -2.01 -20.74
C ARG A 15 -6.60 -1.57 -21.28
N GLU A 16 -6.25 -0.29 -21.08
CA GLU A 16 -5.00 0.29 -21.56
C GLU A 16 -3.79 -0.26 -20.79
N ARG A 17 -3.94 -0.50 -19.48
CA ARG A 17 -2.92 -1.17 -18.66
C ARG A 17 -2.58 -2.57 -19.20
N LEU A 18 -3.58 -3.28 -19.73
CA LEU A 18 -3.41 -4.59 -20.37
C LEU A 18 -2.93 -4.50 -21.83
N GLY A 19 -2.74 -3.30 -22.39
CA GLY A 19 -2.30 -3.10 -23.77
C GLY A 19 -3.33 -3.51 -24.83
N LEU A 20 -4.62 -3.58 -24.46
CA LEU A 20 -5.68 -4.09 -25.32
C LEU A 20 -6.45 -2.98 -26.05
N SER A 21 -6.81 -3.23 -27.30
CA SER A 21 -7.75 -2.38 -28.03
C SER A 21 -9.19 -2.59 -27.51
N GLN A 22 -10.08 -1.61 -27.74
CA GLN A 22 -11.50 -1.75 -27.40
C GLN A 22 -12.16 -3.04 -27.94
N PRO A 23 -12.03 -3.40 -29.24
CA PRO A 23 -12.62 -4.66 -29.72
C PRO A 23 -11.96 -5.90 -29.10
N ALA A 24 -10.65 -5.89 -28.85
CA ALA A 24 -9.96 -7.01 -28.21
C ALA A 24 -10.44 -7.23 -26.77
N PHE A 25 -10.59 -6.15 -26.00
CA PHE A 25 -11.07 -6.22 -24.61
C PHE A 25 -12.55 -6.62 -24.52
N ALA A 26 -13.38 -6.16 -25.47
CA ALA A 26 -14.77 -6.58 -25.57
C ALA A 26 -14.91 -8.08 -25.87
N ALA A 27 -14.07 -8.59 -26.78
CA ALA A 27 -14.10 -9.98 -27.22
C ALA A 27 -13.84 -10.97 -26.08
N LEU A 28 -13.05 -10.58 -25.06
CA LEU A 28 -12.82 -11.40 -23.86
C LEU A 28 -14.13 -11.78 -23.14
N GLY A 29 -15.14 -10.92 -23.20
CA GLY A 29 -16.44 -11.13 -22.58
C GLY A 29 -17.54 -11.47 -23.59
N ASP A 30 -17.21 -11.96 -24.79
CA ASP A 30 -18.14 -12.17 -25.91
C ASP A 30 -19.00 -10.93 -26.23
N ALA A 31 -18.41 -9.75 -26.13
CA ALA A 31 -19.11 -8.49 -26.36
C ALA A 31 -18.60 -7.78 -27.62
N SER A 32 -19.45 -6.91 -28.16
CA SER A 32 -19.13 -6.12 -29.35
C SER A 32 -18.25 -4.90 -29.01
N LYS A 33 -17.53 -4.38 -30.00
CA LYS A 33 -16.83 -3.08 -29.89
C LYS A 33 -17.78 -1.96 -29.44
N ASN A 34 -19.04 -1.96 -29.89
CA ASN A 34 -20.03 -0.95 -29.51
C ASN A 34 -20.37 -1.06 -28.03
N SER A 35 -20.47 -2.27 -27.49
CA SER A 35 -20.69 -2.51 -26.05
C SER A 35 -19.55 -1.90 -25.23
N GLN A 36 -18.30 -2.16 -25.60
CA GLN A 36 -17.14 -1.56 -24.95
C GLN A 36 -17.14 -0.04 -25.01
N LEU A 37 -17.48 0.53 -26.17
CA LEU A 37 -17.58 1.98 -26.34
C LEU A 37 -18.68 2.57 -25.45
N SER A 38 -19.83 1.90 -25.34
CA SER A 38 -20.93 2.31 -24.46
C SER A 38 -20.53 2.24 -22.99
N TRP A 39 -19.74 1.23 -22.59
CA TRP A 39 -19.23 1.10 -21.22
C TRP A 39 -18.24 2.20 -20.87
N GLU A 40 -17.27 2.49 -21.76
CA GLU A 40 -16.30 3.56 -21.55
C GLU A 40 -16.91 4.98 -21.59
N LYS A 41 -18.10 5.13 -22.19
CA LYS A 41 -18.88 6.37 -22.20
C LYS A 41 -19.93 6.43 -21.09
N GLU A 42 -20.00 5.42 -20.23
CA GLU A 42 -21.01 5.31 -19.15
C GLU A 42 -22.47 5.33 -19.62
N VAL A 43 -22.71 4.95 -20.89
CA VAL A 43 -24.07 4.79 -21.46
C VAL A 43 -24.69 3.47 -21.04
N ALA A 44 -23.86 2.45 -20.82
CA ALA A 44 -24.24 1.14 -20.31
C ALA A 44 -23.13 0.62 -19.40
N TYR A 45 -23.35 -0.52 -18.74
CA TYR A 45 -22.36 -1.15 -17.88
C TYR A 45 -22.17 -2.62 -18.23
N PRO A 46 -20.94 -3.16 -18.10
CA PRO A 46 -20.69 -4.60 -18.29
C PRO A 46 -21.39 -5.39 -17.19
N ASN A 47 -21.88 -6.58 -17.53
CA ASN A 47 -22.46 -7.49 -16.54
C ASN A 47 -21.37 -8.30 -15.82
N ALA A 48 -21.75 -9.03 -14.77
CA ALA A 48 -20.83 -9.82 -13.98
C ALA A 48 -20.07 -10.89 -14.79
N ARG A 49 -20.66 -11.43 -15.87
CA ARG A 49 -19.99 -12.42 -16.75
C ARG A 49 -18.81 -11.79 -17.48
N VAL A 50 -18.99 -10.58 -18.02
CA VAL A 50 -17.92 -9.82 -18.67
C VAL A 50 -16.81 -9.48 -17.67
N LEU A 51 -17.19 -9.02 -16.47
CA LEU A 51 -16.23 -8.70 -15.41
C LEU A 51 -15.42 -9.94 -14.99
N ALA A 52 -16.06 -11.10 -14.86
CA ALA A 52 -15.37 -12.36 -14.54
C ALA A 52 -14.36 -12.76 -15.63
N ALA A 53 -14.73 -12.59 -16.91
CA ALA A 53 -13.83 -12.86 -18.02
C ALA A 53 -12.61 -11.91 -18.04
N TRP A 54 -12.83 -10.62 -17.74
CA TRP A 54 -11.73 -9.66 -17.59
C TRP A 54 -10.82 -9.98 -16.40
N ALA A 55 -11.39 -10.41 -15.27
CA ALA A 55 -10.60 -10.85 -14.11
C ALA A 55 -9.69 -12.04 -14.47
N ALA A 56 -10.17 -12.98 -15.29
CA ALA A 56 -9.41 -14.15 -15.72
C ALA A 56 -8.17 -13.80 -16.57
N VAL A 57 -8.14 -12.61 -17.20
CA VAL A 57 -6.97 -12.11 -17.94
C VAL A 57 -6.19 -11.05 -17.17
N GLY A 58 -6.47 -10.89 -15.88
CA GLY A 58 -5.71 -10.01 -14.99
C GLY A 58 -6.18 -8.55 -14.93
N ALA A 59 -7.42 -8.24 -15.34
CA ALA A 59 -8.01 -6.93 -15.07
C ALA A 59 -8.39 -6.79 -13.58
N ASP A 60 -8.11 -5.62 -12.99
CA ASP A 60 -8.50 -5.30 -11.62
C ASP A 60 -9.98 -4.89 -11.54
N VAL A 61 -10.85 -5.89 -11.37
CA VAL A 61 -12.30 -5.67 -11.24
C VAL A 61 -12.65 -4.85 -9.99
N ALA A 62 -11.88 -4.95 -8.91
CA ALA A 62 -12.11 -4.16 -7.70
C ALA A 62 -11.87 -2.67 -7.99
N PHE A 63 -10.81 -2.34 -8.72
CA PHE A 63 -10.57 -1.00 -9.22
C PHE A 63 -11.68 -0.52 -10.16
N ILE A 64 -12.07 -1.34 -11.15
CA ILE A 64 -13.15 -0.98 -12.08
C ILE A 64 -14.43 -0.61 -11.32
N LEU A 65 -14.80 -1.37 -10.29
CA LEU A 65 -16.03 -1.13 -9.53
C LEU A 65 -15.92 0.01 -8.51
N THR A 66 -14.79 0.13 -7.82
CA THR A 66 -14.69 0.96 -6.62
C THR A 66 -13.81 2.21 -6.78
N GLY A 67 -12.97 2.24 -7.82
CA GLY A 67 -11.91 3.25 -7.98
C GLY A 67 -10.76 3.13 -7.00
N ARG A 68 -10.76 2.09 -6.17
CA ARG A 68 -9.64 1.73 -5.31
C ARG A 68 -8.89 0.61 -6.00
N THR A 69 -7.64 0.86 -6.36
CA THR A 69 -6.78 -0.20 -6.84
C THR A 69 -6.75 -1.29 -5.79
N ALA A 70 -6.80 -2.55 -6.21
CA ALA A 70 -6.34 -3.64 -5.39
C ALA A 70 -4.82 -3.47 -5.28
N SER A 71 -4.35 -2.50 -4.49
CA SER A 71 -2.95 -2.28 -4.12
C SER A 71 -2.42 -3.40 -3.23
N ASN A 72 -2.82 -4.64 -3.52
CA ASN A 72 -2.60 -5.83 -2.73
C ASN A 72 -2.28 -7.05 -3.61
N SER A 73 -1.73 -6.85 -4.82
CA SER A 73 -0.78 -7.85 -5.32
C SER A 73 0.44 -7.74 -4.42
N LEU A 74 0.38 -8.42 -3.28
CA LEU A 74 1.53 -8.59 -2.42
C LEU A 74 2.65 -9.18 -3.30
N SER A 75 3.85 -8.64 -3.20
CA SER A 75 5.04 -9.34 -3.70
C SER A 75 5.07 -10.75 -3.09
N SER A 76 5.78 -11.70 -3.71
CA SER A 76 5.92 -13.05 -3.16
C SER A 76 6.41 -13.04 -1.70
N GLU A 77 7.24 -12.07 -1.35
CA GLU A 77 7.71 -11.84 0.03
C GLU A 77 6.57 -11.36 0.94
N GLU A 78 5.81 -10.35 0.53
CA GLU A 78 4.68 -9.85 1.32
C GLU A 78 3.56 -10.88 1.47
N GLU A 79 3.32 -11.70 0.44
CA GLU A 79 2.35 -12.80 0.48
C GLU A 79 2.79 -13.87 1.50
N THR A 80 4.07 -14.20 1.47
CA THR A 80 4.70 -15.10 2.44
C THR A 80 4.59 -14.53 3.86
N LEU A 81 4.91 -13.26 4.06
CA LEU A 81 4.80 -12.56 5.34
C LEU A 81 3.38 -12.60 5.89
N VAL A 82 2.38 -12.26 5.06
CA VAL A 82 0.97 -12.27 5.45
C VAL A 82 0.51 -13.70 5.78
N GLY A 83 0.97 -14.70 5.03
CA GLY A 83 0.70 -16.11 5.30
C GLY A 83 1.19 -16.55 6.69
N TYR A 84 2.48 -16.33 6.97
CA TYR A 84 3.05 -16.64 8.28
C TYR A 84 2.40 -15.84 9.41
N PHE A 85 2.14 -14.56 9.18
CA PHE A 85 1.50 -13.70 10.17
C PHE A 85 0.09 -14.21 10.53
N ARG A 86 -0.71 -14.65 9.56
CA ARG A 86 -2.06 -15.17 9.81
C ARG A 86 -2.06 -16.51 10.57
N ALA A 87 -1.06 -17.37 10.29
CA ALA A 87 -0.92 -18.67 10.94
C ALA A 87 -0.30 -18.59 12.35
N ALA A 88 0.41 -17.51 12.67
CA ALA A 88 1.13 -17.35 13.92
C ALA A 88 0.21 -17.14 15.14
N GLU A 89 0.65 -17.64 16.30
CA GLU A 89 -0.02 -17.39 17.58
C GLU A 89 0.02 -15.90 17.98
N VAL A 90 -0.89 -15.49 18.89
CA VAL A 90 -1.01 -14.09 19.33
C VAL A 90 0.32 -13.47 19.80
N PRO A 91 1.15 -14.14 20.63
CA PRO A 91 2.42 -13.56 21.07
C PRO A 91 3.38 -13.32 19.91
N VAL A 92 3.43 -14.23 18.93
CA VAL A 92 4.32 -14.16 17.76
C VAL A 92 3.87 -13.04 16.82
N ARG A 93 2.57 -12.91 16.56
CA ARG A 93 2.04 -11.78 15.77
C ARG A 93 2.37 -10.43 16.41
N ARG A 94 2.25 -10.33 17.73
CA ARG A 94 2.59 -9.09 18.47
C ARG A 94 4.08 -8.77 18.39
N ALA A 95 4.95 -9.76 18.51
CA ALA A 95 6.39 -9.59 18.36
C ALA A 95 6.75 -9.14 16.93
N ALA A 96 6.17 -9.76 15.90
CA ALA A 96 6.39 -9.37 14.50
C ALA A 96 5.98 -7.92 14.24
N LEU A 97 4.79 -7.51 14.70
CA LEU A 97 4.35 -6.10 14.59
C LEU A 97 5.28 -5.16 15.36
N GLY A 98 5.69 -5.53 16.58
CA GLY A 98 6.60 -4.72 17.38
C GLY A 98 7.96 -4.51 16.72
N ALA A 99 8.51 -5.55 16.09
CA ALA A 99 9.77 -5.46 15.34
C ALA A 99 9.65 -4.51 14.13
N LEU A 100 8.59 -4.67 13.33
CA LEU A 100 8.36 -3.82 12.15
C LEU A 100 8.12 -2.35 12.53
N LEU A 101 7.36 -2.10 13.60
CA LEU A 101 7.08 -0.75 14.10
C LEU A 101 8.30 -0.11 14.78
N GLY A 102 9.11 -0.90 15.49
CA GLY A 102 10.33 -0.43 16.17
C GLY A 102 11.47 -0.11 15.21
N ALA A 103 11.64 -0.90 14.14
CA ALA A 103 12.65 -0.68 13.12
C ALA A 103 12.46 0.64 12.35
N ALA A 104 11.22 1.14 12.25
CA ALA A 104 10.91 2.43 11.65
C ALA A 104 11.44 3.64 12.47
N GLN A 105 11.87 3.45 13.72
CA GLN A 105 12.38 4.51 14.60
C GLN A 105 13.92 4.55 14.68
N THR A 106 14.64 3.56 14.14
CA THR A 106 16.09 3.42 14.33
C THR A 106 16.96 3.92 13.17
N THR A 107 16.45 4.73 12.24
CA THR A 107 17.29 5.35 11.18
C THR A 107 18.09 6.57 11.67
N ALA A 108 18.62 6.53 12.89
CA ALA A 108 19.67 7.45 13.31
C ALA A 108 21.02 6.88 12.83
N PRO A 109 21.85 7.63 12.08
CA PRO A 109 23.15 7.14 11.66
C PRO A 109 24.04 6.82 12.88
N PRO A 110 25.01 5.89 12.77
CA PRO A 110 25.92 5.58 13.86
C PRO A 110 26.86 6.78 14.07
N GLY A 111 26.45 7.71 14.93
CA GLY A 111 27.35 8.67 15.56
C GLY A 111 27.97 8.00 16.78
N ASP A 112 29.31 7.99 16.84
CA ASP A 112 30.14 7.39 17.88
C ASP A 112 29.52 7.49 19.29
N VAL A 113 28.98 6.37 19.77
CA VAL A 113 28.65 6.22 21.19
C VAL A 113 29.96 5.98 21.92
N HIS A 114 30.64 7.08 22.28
CA HIS A 114 31.79 7.02 23.17
C HIS A 114 31.30 6.54 24.55
N MET A 115 31.43 5.24 24.82
CA MET A 115 31.19 4.62 26.12
C MET A 115 32.17 5.20 27.14
N VAL A 116 31.86 6.35 27.73
CA VAL A 116 32.51 6.78 28.97
C VAL A 116 31.98 5.88 30.07
N SER A 117 32.70 4.80 30.38
CA SER A 117 32.43 4.02 31.58
C SER A 117 32.81 4.87 32.80
N SER A 118 31.83 5.58 33.36
CA SER A 118 31.99 6.20 34.68
C SER A 118 31.87 5.11 35.74
N ARG A 119 33.00 4.49 36.07
CA ARG A 119 33.14 3.76 37.35
C ARG A 119 33.42 4.81 38.42
N ASN A 120 32.37 5.32 39.05
CA ASN A 120 32.53 5.98 40.35
C ASN A 120 31.90 5.11 41.44
N LYS A 121 32.77 4.49 42.24
CA LYS A 121 32.40 3.99 43.56
C LYS A 121 32.10 5.21 44.44
N GLY A 122 30.83 5.39 44.79
CA GLY A 122 30.44 6.09 46.03
C GLY A 122 30.34 7.62 46.02
N GLY A 123 29.73 8.25 45.01
CA GLY A 123 29.38 9.68 45.07
C GLY A 123 27.99 9.95 44.52
N ILE A 124 27.08 10.51 45.34
CA ILE A 124 25.76 10.97 44.90
C ILE A 124 25.98 12.27 44.10
N GLN A 125 25.76 12.22 42.80
CA GLN A 125 25.79 13.41 41.94
C GLN A 125 24.42 14.10 41.97
N ILE A 126 24.31 15.16 42.78
CA ILE A 126 23.13 16.05 42.80
C ILE A 126 23.30 17.04 41.65
N GLY A 127 22.37 16.98 40.68
CA GLY A 127 22.45 17.73 39.44
C GLY A 127 22.41 19.26 39.62
N TYR A 128 23.17 19.97 38.79
CA TYR A 128 23.06 21.40 38.57
C TYR A 128 22.42 21.63 37.19
N MET A 129 21.27 22.32 37.16
CA MET A 129 20.61 22.76 35.94
C MET A 129 21.21 24.11 35.52
N ALA A 130 22.07 24.10 34.50
CA ALA A 130 22.58 25.32 33.86
C ALA A 130 21.52 25.83 32.86
N GLY A 131 20.69 26.78 33.28
CA GLY A 131 19.79 27.50 32.38
C GLY A 131 20.56 28.50 31.52
N THR A 132 20.52 28.36 30.20
CA THR A 132 21.06 29.32 29.25
C THR A 132 20.09 30.50 29.11
N VAL A 133 20.44 31.66 29.68
CA VAL A 133 19.69 32.91 29.46
C VAL A 133 20.23 33.59 28.19
N ASN A 134 19.45 33.52 27.11
CA ASN A 134 19.71 34.31 25.90
C ASN A 134 19.38 35.79 26.17
N LYS A 135 20.39 36.67 26.12
CA LYS A 135 20.20 38.13 26.05
C LYS A 135 20.44 38.60 24.62
N THR A 136 19.37 38.91 23.90
CA THR A 136 19.40 39.71 22.68
C THR A 136 19.66 41.17 23.03
N LYS A 137 20.62 41.79 22.34
CA LYS A 137 20.71 43.24 22.15
C LYS A 137 20.04 43.59 20.84
#